data_AF-A0A8T3XFF3-F1
#
_entry.id   AF-A0A8T3XFF3-F1
#
_cell.length_a   1.000
_cell.length_b   1.000
_cell.length_c   1.000
_cell.angle_alpha   90.00
_cell.angle_beta   90.00
_cell.angle_gamma   90.00
#
_symmetry.space_group_name_H-M   'P 1'
#
loop_
_entity.id
_entity.type
_entity.pdbx_description
1 polymer ?
#
loop_
_entity_poly.entity_id
_entity_poly.type
_entity_poly.pdbx_seq_one_letter_code
_entity_poly.pdbx_strand_id
1 'polypeptide(L)'
;MIKMNPKETEKLFNEGVSMKSNCNLCKEACYEIGKNTGYGTIIYRIGNAKNGWFATLSPKTGGNPKLDFTIQLMPLLHLTHFSQVESYHGLGKNFGAAFSKICRAMTAILMDNENSKADSEKKELSVPIATYGKCTTWKEKKEHLHIKIFPFRNAIGQPYTVDSSFEKKEVFKEKNGKEFVKMEPVKKAMIEAKRFNQLAKELIGILKVK
;
A
#
# COMPACT_ATOMS: atom_id res chain seq x y z
N MET A 1 27.47 6.76 -18.58
CA MET A 1 26.78 7.75 -17.75
C MET A 1 25.52 8.20 -18.49
N ILE A 2 24.33 7.87 -18.00
CA ILE A 2 23.07 8.25 -18.65
C ILE A 2 22.85 9.75 -18.40
N LYS A 3 22.88 10.57 -19.45
CA LYS A 3 22.54 11.99 -19.34
C LYS A 3 21.02 12.09 -19.14
N MET A 4 20.59 12.40 -17.92
CA MET A 4 19.18 12.74 -17.68
C MET A 4 18.86 14.05 -18.39
N ASN A 5 17.70 14.12 -19.05
CA ASN A 5 17.19 15.34 -19.66
C ASN A 5 16.58 16.23 -18.54
N PRO A 6 17.20 17.36 -18.17
CA PRO A 6 16.75 18.17 -17.04
C PRO A 6 15.31 18.69 -17.23
N LYS A 7 14.91 18.95 -18.48
CA LYS A 7 13.56 19.45 -18.82
C LYS A 7 12.46 18.44 -18.53
N GLU A 8 12.74 17.14 -18.66
CA GLU A 8 11.74 16.09 -18.40
C GLU A 8 11.55 15.84 -16.90
N THR A 9 12.63 15.98 -16.13
CA THR A 9 12.63 15.83 -14.67
C THR A 9 11.84 16.98 -14.03
N GLU A 10 12.13 18.22 -14.44
CA GLU A 10 11.42 19.40 -13.97
C GLU A 10 9.92 19.37 -14.33
N LYS A 11 9.59 18.85 -15.53
CA LYS A 11 8.20 18.65 -15.94
C LYS A 11 7.45 17.64 -15.05
N LEU A 12 8.12 16.60 -14.56
CA LEU A 12 7.50 15.63 -13.63
C LEU A 12 7.24 16.28 -12.25
N PHE A 13 8.20 17.03 -11.74
CA PHE A 13 8.08 17.69 -10.43
C PHE A 13 7.02 18.78 -10.41
N ASN A 14 6.88 19.49 -11.54
CA ASN A 14 5.92 20.57 -11.74
C ASN A 14 4.62 20.12 -12.42
N GLU A 15 4.41 18.82 -12.64
CA GLU A 15 3.15 18.32 -13.17
C GLU A 15 2.01 18.70 -12.22
N GLY A 16 1.01 19.41 -12.74
CA GLY A 16 -0.08 19.97 -11.96
C GLY A 16 -0.84 18.91 -11.17
N VAL A 17 -0.80 19.07 -9.84
CA VAL A 17 -1.48 18.21 -8.88
C VAL A 17 -2.92 18.67 -8.73
N SER A 18 -3.84 17.94 -9.36
CA SER A 18 -5.27 18.27 -9.34
C SER A 18 -6.12 17.01 -9.50
N MET A 19 -7.34 17.04 -8.97
CA MET A 19 -8.31 15.96 -9.19
C MET A 19 -8.51 15.69 -10.68
N LYS A 20 -8.54 14.41 -11.06
CA LYS A 20 -8.83 13.98 -12.43
C LYS A 20 -10.17 13.26 -12.48
N SER A 21 -11.12 13.77 -13.26
CA SER A 21 -12.48 13.21 -13.36
C SER A 21 -12.52 11.79 -13.94
N ASN A 22 -11.53 11.43 -14.75
CA ASN A 22 -11.37 10.09 -15.33
C ASN A 22 -10.54 9.13 -14.46
N CYS A 23 -10.05 9.56 -13.29
CA CYS A 23 -9.29 8.70 -12.39
C CYS A 23 -10.20 8.09 -11.33
N ASN A 24 -10.29 6.76 -11.30
CA ASN A 24 -11.09 6.05 -10.30
C ASN A 24 -10.63 6.33 -8.86
N LEU A 25 -9.33 6.40 -8.60
CA LEU A 25 -8.80 6.68 -7.26
C LEU A 25 -9.06 8.14 -6.83
N CYS A 26 -9.18 9.09 -7.76
CA CYS A 26 -9.68 10.42 -7.45
C CYS A 26 -11.17 10.37 -7.06
N LYS A 27 -11.99 9.56 -7.72
CA LYS A 27 -13.41 9.40 -7.33
C LYS A 27 -13.53 8.79 -5.93
N GLU A 28 -12.67 7.84 -5.59
CA GLU A 28 -12.60 7.23 -4.25
C GLU A 28 -12.39 8.27 -3.15
N ALA A 29 -11.55 9.28 -3.41
CA ALA A 29 -11.25 10.36 -2.48
C ALA A 29 -12.47 11.23 -2.12
N CYS A 30 -13.57 11.16 -2.88
CA CYS A 30 -14.79 11.93 -2.63
C CYS A 30 -15.76 11.23 -1.65
N TYR A 31 -15.60 9.94 -1.39
CA TYR A 31 -16.50 9.22 -0.49
C TYR A 31 -16.19 9.46 0.98
N GLU A 32 -17.17 9.25 1.85
CA GLU A 32 -17.01 9.38 3.30
C GLU A 32 -16.37 8.14 3.94
N ILE A 33 -15.80 8.31 5.14
CA ILE A 33 -15.30 7.20 5.95
C ILE A 33 -16.46 6.25 6.26
N GLY A 34 -16.23 4.95 6.05
CA GLY A 34 -17.22 3.88 6.19
C GLY A 34 -17.93 3.50 4.89
N LYS A 35 -17.77 4.26 3.81
CA LYS A 35 -18.37 3.94 2.52
C LYS A 35 -17.65 2.75 1.85
N ASN A 36 -18.43 1.75 1.43
CA ASN A 36 -17.98 0.68 0.55
C ASN A 36 -18.00 1.12 -0.92
N THR A 37 -16.93 0.83 -1.64
CA THR A 37 -16.68 1.19 -3.04
C THR A 37 -16.15 -0.01 -3.81
N GLY A 38 -15.86 0.16 -5.11
CA GLY A 38 -15.21 -0.88 -5.92
C GLY A 38 -13.78 -1.22 -5.48
N TYR A 39 -13.12 -0.33 -4.72
CA TYR A 39 -11.75 -0.51 -4.25
C TYR A 39 -11.65 -0.95 -2.79
N GLY A 40 -12.76 -0.88 -2.04
CA GLY A 40 -12.85 -1.32 -0.65
C GLY A 40 -13.68 -0.40 0.25
N THR A 41 -13.32 -0.30 1.52
CA THR A 41 -13.99 0.61 2.48
C THR A 41 -13.06 1.74 2.85
N ILE A 42 -13.52 3.00 2.76
CA ILE A 42 -12.75 4.15 3.25
C ILE A 42 -12.66 4.07 4.78
N ILE A 43 -11.46 3.98 5.35
CA ILE A 43 -11.26 3.78 6.80
C ILE A 43 -10.66 5.00 7.51
N TYR A 44 -10.04 5.91 6.76
CA TYR A 44 -9.33 7.05 7.36
C TYR A 44 -9.18 8.22 6.38
N ARG A 45 -9.10 9.44 6.94
CA ARG A 45 -8.75 10.66 6.23
C ARG A 45 -8.03 11.63 7.17
N ILE A 46 -7.07 12.36 6.64
CA ILE A 46 -6.40 13.48 7.31
C ILE A 46 -6.18 14.63 6.34
N GLY A 47 -6.06 15.86 6.86
CA GLY A 47 -5.80 17.06 6.08
C GLY A 47 -7.03 17.60 5.35
N ASN A 48 -6.79 18.51 4.42
CA ASN A 48 -7.81 19.15 3.59
C ASN A 48 -7.64 18.78 2.10
N ALA A 49 -8.46 19.34 1.22
CA ALA A 49 -8.42 19.03 -0.21
C ALA A 49 -7.04 19.23 -0.87
N LYS A 50 -6.17 20.11 -0.33
CA LYS A 50 -4.85 20.41 -0.90
C LYS A 50 -3.72 19.52 -0.37
N ASN A 51 -3.82 19.09 0.88
CA ASN A 51 -2.74 18.37 1.57
C ASN A 51 -3.18 17.05 2.20
N GLY A 52 -4.38 16.57 1.85
CA GLY A 52 -4.98 15.45 2.52
C GLY A 52 -4.59 14.10 1.95
N TRP A 53 -4.74 13.10 2.81
CA TRP A 53 -4.57 11.68 2.52
C TRP A 53 -5.78 10.92 3.00
N PHE A 54 -6.08 9.80 2.35
CA PHE A 54 -7.12 8.88 2.76
C PHE A 54 -6.64 7.44 2.64
N ALA A 55 -7.26 6.55 3.39
CA ALA A 55 -6.95 5.13 3.34
C ALA A 55 -8.20 4.27 3.12
N THR A 56 -8.00 3.20 2.37
CA THR A 56 -9.04 2.23 2.00
C THR A 56 -8.60 0.83 2.40
N LEU A 57 -9.45 0.09 3.14
CA LEU A 57 -9.27 -1.34 3.35
C LEU A 57 -9.63 -2.08 2.05
N SER A 58 -8.69 -2.79 1.45
CA SER A 58 -8.92 -3.56 0.22
C SER A 58 -9.73 -4.83 0.51
N PRO A 59 -10.69 -5.22 -0.36
CA PRO A 59 -11.42 -6.48 -0.21
C PRO A 59 -10.57 -7.71 -0.56
N LYS A 60 -9.34 -7.48 -1.03
CA LYS A 60 -8.40 -8.52 -1.44
C LYS A 60 -7.10 -8.38 -0.66
N THR A 61 -6.49 -9.51 -0.33
CA THR A 61 -5.14 -9.58 0.23
C THR A 61 -4.26 -10.50 -0.61
N GLY A 62 -2.95 -10.27 -0.62
CA GLY A 62 -1.98 -11.20 -1.22
C GLY A 62 -1.68 -12.40 -0.33
N GLY A 63 -2.17 -12.40 0.92
CA GLY A 63 -1.91 -13.42 1.94
C GLY A 63 -3.07 -14.34 2.22
N ASN A 64 -3.08 -14.90 3.43
CA ASN A 64 -4.19 -15.72 3.91
C ASN A 64 -5.42 -14.82 4.18
N PRO A 65 -6.53 -14.93 3.43
CA PRO A 65 -7.70 -14.05 3.60
C PRO A 65 -8.44 -14.23 4.94
N LYS A 66 -8.10 -15.25 5.74
CA LYS A 66 -8.62 -15.43 7.11
C LYS A 66 -7.83 -14.63 8.16
N LEU A 67 -6.57 -14.29 7.87
CA LEU A 67 -5.65 -13.67 8.84
C LEU A 67 -5.15 -12.30 8.38
N ASP A 68 -4.88 -12.15 7.08
CA ASP A 68 -4.24 -10.98 6.50
C ASP A 68 -5.24 -10.03 5.85
N PHE A 69 -4.81 -8.80 5.61
CA PHE A 69 -5.58 -7.76 4.95
C PHE A 69 -4.64 -6.72 4.34
N THR A 70 -5.13 -5.86 3.46
CA THR A 70 -4.30 -4.84 2.81
C THR A 70 -4.99 -3.50 2.89
N ILE A 71 -4.26 -2.47 3.32
CA ILE A 71 -4.72 -1.09 3.31
C ILE A 71 -4.02 -0.34 2.18
N GLN A 72 -4.76 0.49 1.46
CA GLN A 72 -4.25 1.40 0.45
C GLN A 72 -4.29 2.82 0.98
N LEU A 73 -3.13 3.48 1.09
CA LEU A 73 -2.98 4.88 1.47
C LEU A 73 -2.71 5.72 0.23
N MET A 74 -3.49 6.79 0.03
CA MET A 74 -3.48 7.59 -1.19
C MET A 74 -3.64 9.08 -0.86
N PRO A 75 -3.02 9.99 -1.64
CA PRO A 75 -3.30 11.41 -1.53
C PRO A 75 -4.70 11.71 -2.09
N LEU A 76 -5.38 12.72 -1.55
CA LEU A 76 -6.68 13.16 -2.08
C LEU A 76 -6.53 13.69 -3.51
N LEU A 77 -5.49 14.48 -3.77
CA LEU A 77 -5.18 14.96 -5.12
C LEU A 77 -4.50 13.88 -5.97
N HIS A 78 -4.62 14.01 -7.28
CA HIS A 78 -3.94 13.13 -8.22
C HIS A 78 -2.45 13.44 -8.29
N LEU A 79 -1.64 12.60 -7.66
CA LEU A 79 -0.19 12.57 -7.82
C LEU A 79 0.17 11.31 -8.59
N THR A 80 1.24 11.36 -9.39
CA THR A 80 1.71 10.24 -10.22
C THR A 80 3.06 9.71 -9.73
N HIS A 81 3.75 10.50 -8.90
CA HIS A 81 5.08 10.19 -8.38
C HIS A 81 5.32 10.76 -6.97
N PHE A 82 6.11 10.06 -6.16
CA PHE A 82 6.44 10.49 -4.79
C PHE A 82 7.24 11.79 -4.71
N SER A 83 8.08 12.08 -5.71
CA SER A 83 8.82 13.35 -5.75
C SER A 83 7.90 14.57 -5.75
N GLN A 84 6.65 14.43 -6.24
CA GLN A 84 5.68 15.51 -6.17
C GLN A 84 5.23 15.80 -4.73
N VAL A 85 5.38 14.85 -3.79
CA VAL A 85 5.04 15.06 -2.36
C VAL A 85 5.99 16.08 -1.73
N GLU A 86 7.25 16.11 -2.16
CA GLU A 86 8.26 17.07 -1.68
C GLU A 86 7.84 18.51 -1.98
N SER A 87 7.33 18.77 -3.19
CA SER A 87 6.89 20.09 -3.63
C SER A 87 5.72 20.66 -2.82
N TYR A 88 5.06 19.85 -1.97
CA TYR A 88 3.96 20.29 -1.12
C TYR A 88 4.13 19.77 0.32
N HIS A 89 4.88 20.50 1.15
CA HIS A 89 5.21 20.11 2.54
C HIS A 89 4.03 19.59 3.38
N GLY A 90 2.83 20.16 3.19
CA GLY A 90 1.62 19.68 3.87
C GLY A 90 1.25 18.23 3.54
N LEU A 91 1.46 17.80 2.28
CA LEU A 91 1.26 16.41 1.87
C LEU A 91 2.26 15.49 2.57
N GLY A 92 3.54 15.88 2.65
CA GLY A 92 4.57 15.08 3.32
C GLY A 92 4.28 14.89 4.82
N LYS A 93 3.92 15.97 5.53
CA LYS A 93 3.53 15.92 6.94
C LYS A 93 2.35 14.98 7.18
N ASN A 94 1.29 15.13 6.39
CA ASN A 94 0.08 14.32 6.52
C ASN A 94 0.29 12.87 6.07
N PHE A 95 1.17 12.61 5.11
CA PHE A 95 1.58 11.27 4.72
C PHE A 95 2.20 10.53 5.91
N GLY A 96 3.23 11.10 6.53
CA GLY A 96 3.91 10.46 7.67
C GLY A 96 2.97 10.21 8.85
N ALA A 97 2.09 11.16 9.16
CA ALA A 97 1.08 11.02 10.20
C ALA A 97 0.02 9.95 9.87
N ALA A 98 -0.46 9.90 8.62
CA ALA A 98 -1.41 8.87 8.19
C ALA A 98 -0.76 7.49 8.21
N PHE A 99 0.45 7.38 7.67
CA PHE A 99 1.21 6.14 7.59
C PHE A 99 1.44 5.53 8.98
N SER A 100 1.97 6.30 9.93
CA SER A 100 2.22 5.82 11.28
C SER A 100 0.94 5.38 12.01
N LYS A 101 -0.15 6.14 11.89
CA LYS A 101 -1.46 5.80 12.47
C LYS A 101 -2.02 4.51 11.89
N ILE A 102 -1.93 4.33 10.57
CA ILE A 102 -2.39 3.10 9.91
C ILE A 102 -1.55 1.90 10.36
N CYS A 103 -0.22 2.02 10.39
CA CYS A 103 0.64 0.95 10.88
C CYS A 103 0.30 0.57 12.33
N ARG A 104 0.13 1.55 13.22
CA ARG A 104 -0.31 1.31 14.61
C ARG A 104 -1.65 0.57 14.66
N ALA A 105 -2.64 1.01 13.88
CA ALA A 105 -3.95 0.37 13.85
C ALA A 105 -3.87 -1.07 13.32
N MET A 106 -3.08 -1.31 12.28
CA MET A 106 -2.81 -2.65 11.78
C MET A 106 -2.16 -3.52 12.85
N THR A 107 -1.11 -3.03 13.51
CA THR A 107 -0.45 -3.75 14.59
C THR A 107 -1.42 -4.11 15.71
N ALA A 108 -2.30 -3.21 16.14
CA ALA A 108 -3.31 -3.50 17.16
C ALA A 108 -4.22 -4.68 16.75
N ILE A 109 -4.77 -4.66 15.53
CA ILE A 109 -5.61 -5.76 15.01
C ILE A 109 -4.84 -7.07 14.92
N LEU A 110 -3.59 -7.01 14.48
CA LEU A 110 -2.75 -8.21 14.39
C LEU A 110 -2.43 -8.74 15.79
N MET A 111 -2.22 -7.88 16.78
CA MET A 111 -1.85 -8.29 18.14
C MET A 111 -2.98 -8.98 18.90
N ASP A 112 -4.22 -8.66 18.58
CA ASP A 112 -5.41 -9.32 19.13
C ASP A 112 -5.60 -10.76 18.60
N ASN A 113 -4.85 -11.14 17.56
CA ASN A 113 -4.86 -12.50 17.02
C ASN A 113 -3.74 -13.35 17.65
N GLU A 114 -4.11 -14.44 18.33
CA GLU A 114 -3.14 -15.33 19.00
C GLU A 114 -2.05 -15.87 18.06
N ASN A 115 -2.36 -16.09 16.78
CA ASN A 115 -1.42 -16.56 15.76
C ASN A 115 -0.46 -15.47 15.25
N SER A 116 -0.49 -14.29 15.87
CA SER A 116 0.16 -13.07 15.40
C SER A 116 0.82 -12.30 16.54
N LYS A 117 0.82 -12.90 17.74
CA LYS A 117 1.41 -12.29 18.91
C LYS A 117 2.91 -12.15 18.71
N ALA A 118 3.39 -10.91 18.68
CA ALA A 118 4.81 -10.59 18.70
C ALA A 118 5.39 -11.08 20.03
N ASP A 119 6.02 -12.25 19.99
CA ASP A 119 6.86 -12.76 21.06
C ASP A 119 8.30 -12.35 20.74
N SER A 120 8.91 -11.53 21.61
CA SER A 120 10.30 -11.08 21.47
C SER A 120 11.29 -12.24 21.45
N GLU A 121 10.91 -13.40 21.99
CA GLU A 121 11.74 -14.60 22.04
C GLU A 121 11.53 -15.50 20.81
N LYS A 122 10.38 -15.39 20.12
CA LYS A 122 10.05 -16.17 18.93
C LYS A 122 9.80 -15.26 17.73
N LYS A 123 10.90 -14.72 17.17
CA LYS A 123 10.91 -13.86 15.96
C LYS A 123 10.07 -14.42 14.80
N GLU A 124 9.99 -15.74 14.68
CA GLU A 124 9.22 -16.45 13.64
C GLU A 124 7.69 -16.29 13.77
N LEU A 125 7.19 -15.97 14.97
CA LEU A 125 5.76 -15.69 15.22
C LEU A 125 5.43 -14.20 15.06
N SER A 126 6.46 -13.35 14.98
CA SER A 126 6.29 -11.92 14.77
C SER A 126 5.87 -11.58 13.35
N VAL A 127 5.16 -10.48 13.20
CA VAL A 127 4.44 -10.14 11.98
C VAL A 127 4.92 -8.81 11.48
N PRO A 128 5.88 -8.81 10.54
CA PRO A 128 6.28 -7.56 9.94
C PRO A 128 5.13 -6.93 9.15
N ILE A 129 5.13 -5.61 9.04
CA ILE A 129 4.27 -4.85 8.13
C ILE A 129 5.14 -4.40 6.98
N ALA A 130 4.75 -4.77 5.75
CA ALA A 130 5.44 -4.34 4.55
C ALA A 130 4.67 -3.21 3.85
N THR A 131 5.43 -2.42 3.09
CA THR A 131 4.91 -1.32 2.28
C THR A 131 5.36 -1.45 0.84
N TYR A 132 4.42 -1.29 -0.08
CA TYR A 132 4.69 -1.26 -1.51
C TYR A 132 4.02 -0.03 -2.13
N GLY A 133 4.83 0.93 -2.58
CA GLY A 133 4.37 2.09 -3.32
C GLY A 133 4.66 1.94 -4.81
N LYS A 134 3.66 2.19 -5.67
CA LYS A 134 3.87 2.23 -7.11
C LYS A 134 3.86 3.68 -7.58
N CYS A 135 4.97 4.10 -8.18
CA CYS A 135 5.10 5.37 -8.90
C CYS A 135 5.32 5.09 -10.37
N THR A 136 4.63 5.81 -11.25
CA THR A 136 4.71 5.59 -12.69
C THR A 136 5.15 6.86 -13.39
N THR A 137 6.29 6.82 -14.07
CA THR A 137 6.82 7.94 -14.86
C THR A 137 6.51 7.81 -16.36
N TRP A 138 5.84 6.73 -16.78
CA TRP A 138 5.57 6.43 -18.19
C TRP A 138 4.40 7.26 -18.72
N LYS A 139 4.55 7.87 -19.91
CA LYS A 139 3.58 8.82 -20.49
C LYS A 139 2.15 8.27 -20.59
N GLU A 140 1.97 6.98 -20.83
CA GLU A 140 0.65 6.37 -21.11
C GLU A 140 -0.06 5.76 -19.89
N LYS A 141 0.64 5.58 -18.76
CA LYS A 141 0.09 4.95 -17.55
C LYS A 141 0.51 5.73 -16.30
N LYS A 142 0.16 7.01 -16.25
CA LYS A 142 0.26 7.82 -15.04
C LYS A 142 -0.86 7.42 -14.08
N GLU A 143 -0.56 6.44 -13.24
CA GLU A 143 -1.48 5.98 -12.21
C GLU A 143 -1.46 6.93 -11.02
N HIS A 144 -2.60 7.08 -10.35
CA HIS A 144 -2.67 7.81 -9.09
C HIS A 144 -1.85 7.06 -8.04
N LEU A 145 -0.90 7.78 -7.45
CA LEU A 145 -0.02 7.35 -6.40
C LEU A 145 -0.79 6.66 -5.28
N HIS A 146 -0.42 5.43 -4.97
CA HIS A 146 -0.98 4.68 -3.86
C HIS A 146 0.08 3.79 -3.23
N ILE A 147 -0.02 3.64 -1.91
CA ILE A 147 0.85 2.80 -1.10
C ILE A 147 0.00 1.68 -0.53
N LYS A 148 0.42 0.44 -0.75
CA LYS A 148 -0.15 -0.73 -0.09
C LYS A 148 0.62 -1.00 1.18
N ILE A 149 -0.11 -1.19 2.28
CA ILE A 149 0.40 -1.55 3.59
C ILE A 149 -0.28 -2.87 3.96
N PHE A 150 0.50 -3.90 4.26
CA PHE A 150 -0.02 -5.25 4.47
C PHE A 150 0.85 -6.03 5.48
N PRO A 151 0.26 -6.96 6.26
CA PRO A 151 1.01 -7.93 7.03
C PRO A 151 1.88 -8.76 6.09
N PHE A 152 3.14 -8.92 6.44
CA PHE A 152 4.12 -9.67 5.68
C PHE A 152 4.40 -10.98 6.39
N ARG A 153 3.76 -12.05 5.92
CA ARG A 153 4.02 -13.41 6.39
C ARG A 153 3.90 -14.39 5.23
N ASN A 154 4.49 -15.57 5.40
CA ASN A 154 4.38 -16.65 4.42
C ASN A 154 4.70 -16.18 2.98
N ALA A 155 3.99 -16.71 1.99
CA ALA A 155 4.12 -16.53 0.55
C ALA A 155 4.12 -15.07 0.01
N ILE A 156 3.81 -14.05 0.81
CA ILE A 156 3.79 -12.63 0.39
C ILE A 156 5.19 -11.97 0.43
N GLY A 157 6.24 -12.73 0.70
CA GLY A 157 7.58 -12.23 1.04
C GLY A 157 8.36 -11.42 -0.02
N GLN A 158 7.90 -10.26 -0.52
CA GLN A 158 8.46 -9.50 -1.68
C GLN A 158 9.99 -9.41 -1.76
N PRO A 159 10.57 -9.55 -2.99
CA PRO A 159 11.95 -9.21 -3.23
C PRO A 159 12.12 -7.70 -3.05
N TYR A 160 12.90 -7.29 -2.06
CA TYR A 160 13.91 -6.28 -2.37
C TYR A 160 14.93 -6.88 -3.34
N THR A 161 15.82 -6.10 -3.95
CA THR A 161 16.97 -6.64 -4.71
C THR A 161 17.90 -7.54 -3.89
N VAL A 162 17.63 -7.73 -2.59
CA VAL A 162 18.27 -8.68 -1.66
C VAL A 162 17.34 -9.75 -1.08
N ASP A 163 16.06 -9.76 -1.43
CA ASP A 163 15.10 -10.79 -0.99
C ASP A 163 14.31 -11.31 -2.19
N SER A 164 13.39 -12.25 -2.08
CA SER A 164 12.51 -12.61 -3.22
C SER A 164 11.15 -13.15 -2.79
N SER A 165 10.02 -12.49 -3.11
CA SER A 165 8.71 -13.17 -3.16
C SER A 165 8.34 -13.48 -4.55
N PHE A 166 8.30 -14.78 -4.68
CA PHE A 166 7.42 -15.53 -5.50
C PHE A 166 7.15 -16.80 -4.69
N GLU A 167 6.03 -17.43 -4.93
CA GLU A 167 5.77 -18.73 -4.33
C GLU A 167 6.77 -19.73 -4.94
N LYS A 168 7.48 -20.48 -4.07
CA LYS A 168 8.51 -21.48 -4.41
C LYS A 168 9.64 -20.97 -5.33
N LYS A 169 10.84 -20.78 -4.76
CA LYS A 169 12.04 -20.47 -5.54
C LYS A 169 12.69 -21.77 -6.00
N GLU A 170 12.69 -21.99 -7.30
CA GLU A 170 13.54 -23.01 -7.91
C GLU A 170 14.70 -22.31 -8.60
N VAL A 171 15.93 -22.66 -8.22
CA VAL A 171 17.15 -22.20 -8.89
C VAL A 171 17.30 -23.03 -10.15
N PHE A 172 17.20 -22.38 -11.30
CA PHE A 172 17.45 -22.99 -12.59
C PHE A 172 18.80 -22.52 -13.10
N LYS A 173 19.62 -23.48 -13.53
CA LYS A 173 20.91 -23.21 -14.15
C LYS A 173 20.80 -23.45 -15.65
N GLU A 174 21.06 -22.41 -16.43
CA GLU A 174 21.17 -22.52 -17.88
C GLU A 174 22.43 -23.31 -18.26
N LYS A 175 22.46 -23.82 -19.50
CA LYS A 175 23.62 -24.53 -20.05
C LYS A 175 24.91 -23.69 -20.09
N ASN A 176 24.79 -22.36 -20.08
CA ASN A 176 25.90 -21.41 -20.03
C ASN A 176 26.39 -21.12 -18.59
N GLY A 177 25.84 -21.80 -17.59
CA GLY A 177 26.16 -21.61 -16.17
C GLY A 177 25.43 -20.45 -15.48
N LYS A 178 24.61 -19.69 -16.21
CA LYS A 178 23.82 -18.58 -15.66
C LYS A 178 22.67 -19.12 -14.82
N GLU A 179 22.51 -18.57 -13.63
CA GLU A 179 21.44 -18.94 -12.71
C GLU A 179 20.30 -17.92 -12.76
N PHE A 180 19.07 -18.42 -12.75
CA PHE A 180 17.87 -17.61 -12.60
C PHE A 180 16.88 -18.30 -11.66
N VAL A 181 16.07 -17.51 -10.97
CA VAL A 181 15.01 -18.02 -10.10
C VAL A 181 13.71 -18.05 -10.90
N LYS A 182 13.06 -19.22 -10.98
CA LYS A 182 11.66 -19.36 -11.42
C LYS A 182 10.75 -19.52 -10.21
N MET A 183 9.52 -19.07 -10.40
CA MET A 183 8.85 -18.36 -9.34
C MET A 183 7.33 -18.25 -9.66
N GLU A 184 6.45 -18.73 -8.78
CA GLU A 184 4.99 -18.72 -8.98
C GLU A 184 4.37 -17.32 -8.70
N PRO A 185 3.30 -16.93 -9.40
CA PRO A 185 2.72 -15.59 -9.28
C PRO A 185 1.92 -15.42 -7.97
N VAL A 186 2.06 -14.26 -7.33
CA VAL A 186 1.22 -13.89 -6.16
C VAL A 186 -0.24 -13.76 -6.58
N LYS A 187 -1.10 -14.62 -6.03
CA LYS A 187 -2.55 -14.58 -6.26
C LYS A 187 -3.23 -13.79 -5.15
N LYS A 188 -4.10 -12.85 -5.54
CA LYS A 188 -4.93 -12.10 -4.58
C LYS A 188 -6.15 -12.93 -4.19
N ALA A 189 -6.38 -13.10 -2.89
CA ALA A 189 -7.55 -13.76 -2.35
C ALA A 189 -8.58 -12.74 -1.83
N MET A 190 -9.87 -13.04 -2.00
CA MET A 190 -10.97 -12.24 -1.44
C MET A 190 -11.08 -12.48 0.07
N ILE A 191 -11.25 -11.42 0.84
CA ILE A 191 -11.61 -11.50 2.26
C ILE A 191 -13.11 -11.79 2.34
N GLU A 192 -13.51 -12.71 3.22
CA GLU A 192 -14.92 -13.00 3.48
C GLU A 192 -15.67 -11.74 3.94
N ALA A 193 -16.87 -11.50 3.41
CA ALA A 193 -17.63 -10.28 3.65
C ALA A 193 -17.85 -9.97 5.14
N LYS A 194 -18.13 -10.99 5.96
CA LYS A 194 -18.31 -10.83 7.42
C LYS A 194 -17.04 -10.28 8.07
N ARG A 195 -15.89 -10.90 7.79
CA ARG A 195 -14.58 -10.48 8.28
C ARG A 195 -14.19 -9.09 7.75
N PHE A 196 -14.42 -8.83 6.47
CA PHE A 196 -14.12 -7.55 5.85
C PHE A 196 -14.87 -6.39 6.54
N ASN A 197 -16.17 -6.56 6.79
CA ASN A 197 -17.00 -5.57 7.48
C ASN A 197 -16.58 -5.38 8.94
N GLN A 198 -16.19 -6.47 9.62
CA GLN A 198 -15.65 -6.41 10.98
C GLN A 198 -14.34 -5.61 11.02
N LEU A 199 -13.37 -5.96 10.17
CA LEU A 199 -12.09 -5.26 10.06
C LEU A 199 -12.27 -3.77 9.76
N ALA A 200 -13.17 -3.42 8.84
CA ALA A 200 -13.44 -2.03 8.51
C ALA A 200 -13.93 -1.25 9.74
N LYS A 201 -14.87 -1.82 10.52
CA LYS A 201 -15.39 -1.19 11.75
C LYS A 201 -14.31 -1.02 12.81
N GLU A 202 -13.53 -2.06 13.06
CA GLU A 202 -12.46 -2.04 14.07
C GLU A 202 -11.37 -1.02 13.70
N LEU A 203 -10.91 -1.02 12.45
CA LEU A 203 -9.91 -0.06 11.94
C LEU A 203 -10.42 1.39 12.07
N ILE A 204 -11.67 1.65 11.68
CA ILE A 204 -12.28 2.99 11.83
C ILE A 204 -12.35 3.37 13.31
N GLY A 205 -12.69 2.43 14.20
CA GLY A 205 -12.71 2.65 15.65
C GLY A 205 -11.35 3.07 16.19
N ILE A 206 -10.31 2.30 15.89
CA ILE A 206 -8.93 2.58 16.34
C ILE A 206 -8.41 3.91 15.79
N LEU A 207 -8.67 4.19 14.51
CA LEU A 207 -8.15 5.38 13.83
C LEU A 207 -8.86 6.68 14.21
N LYS A 208 -10.03 6.60 14.86
CA LYS A 208 -10.74 7.76 15.44
C LYS A 208 -10.17 8.21 16.79
N VAL A 209 -9.44 7.36 17.50
CA VAL A 209 -8.85 7.71 18.80
C VAL A 209 -7.70 8.71 18.56
N LYS A 210 -7.77 9.85 19.25
CA LYS A 210 -6.81 10.96 19.09
C LYS A 210 -5.44 10.62 19.64
#